data_AF-A0A256G9Q5-F1
#
_entry.id   AF-A0A256G9Q5-F1
#
_cell.length_a   1.000
_cell.length_b   1.000
_cell.length_c   1.000
_cell.angle_alpha   90.00
_cell.angle_beta   90.00
_cell.angle_gamma   90.00
#
_symmetry.space_group_name_H-M   'P 1'
#
loop_
_entity.id
_entity.type
_entity.pdbx_description
1 polymer ?
#
loop_
_entity_poly.entity_id
_entity_poly.type
_entity_poly.pdbx_seq_one_letter_code
_entity_poly.pdbx_strand_id
1 'polypeptide(L)'
;MYLQVFTLENYVRFLADPFYRQVLWTTCAVSVATTAFCLLGSLPVAYFLSRSGSHLMKRLLIIAIVLPLLMGNVVRTAGWVIILDNSGVLKYAFGHFGLLTDTSLLYTTGAVVAGLTSVLLPFM
;
A
#
# COMPACT_ATOMS: atom_id res chain seq x y z
N MET A 1 32.73 4.51 27.00
CA MET A 1 33.76 4.53 25.94
C MET A 1 33.21 3.71 24.78
N TYR A 2 32.57 4.33 23.79
CA TYR A 2 32.16 3.63 22.57
C TYR A 2 33.44 3.38 21.76
N LEU A 3 34.04 2.20 21.89
CA LEU A 3 35.15 1.81 21.04
C LEU A 3 34.58 1.64 19.62
N GLN A 4 34.78 2.66 18.78
CA GLN A 4 34.46 2.62 17.36
C GLN A 4 35.48 1.71 16.64
N VAL A 5 35.38 0.42 16.89
CA VAL A 5 36.07 -0.61 16.11
C VAL A 5 35.17 -0.93 14.93
N PHE A 6 35.68 -0.74 13.71
CA PHE A 6 34.98 -1.19 12.51
C PHE A 6 34.84 -2.71 12.56
N THR A 7 33.61 -3.20 12.69
CA THR A 7 33.32 -4.64 12.77
C THR A 7 32.17 -5.00 11.84
N LEU A 8 32.31 -6.15 11.16
CA LEU A 8 31.30 -6.75 10.30
C LEU A 8 30.31 -7.63 11.09
N GLU A 9 30.52 -7.80 12.39
CA GLU A 9 29.75 -8.71 13.25
C GLU A 9 28.24 -8.41 13.25
N ASN A 10 27.86 -7.13 13.21
CA ASN A 10 26.45 -6.73 13.14
C ASN A 10 25.76 -7.18 11.84
N TYR A 11 26.46 -7.13 10.70
CA TYR A 11 25.93 -7.59 9.41
C TYR A 11 25.78 -9.11 9.37
N VAL A 12 26.77 -9.84 9.91
CA VAL A 12 26.71 -11.30 10.04
C VAL A 12 25.54 -11.69 10.95
N ARG A 13 25.37 -11.00 12.09
CA ARG A 13 24.25 -11.24 13.01
C ARG A 13 22.90 -10.98 12.36
N PHE A 14 22.76 -9.90 11.60
CA PHE A 14 21.55 -9.60 10.84
C PHE A 14 21.21 -10.69 9.82
N LEU A 15 22.21 -11.15 9.05
CA LEU A 15 22.00 -12.16 8.02
C LEU A 15 21.81 -13.57 8.59
N ALA A 16 22.44 -13.88 9.72
CA ALA A 16 22.31 -15.18 10.37
C ALA A 16 20.95 -15.37 11.04
N ASP A 17 20.40 -14.31 11.63
CA ASP A 17 19.14 -14.38 12.38
C ASP A 17 17.93 -14.61 11.44
N PRO A 18 17.16 -15.70 11.63
CA PRO A 18 15.99 -15.99 10.82
C PRO A 18 14.90 -14.92 10.94
N PHE A 19 14.77 -14.25 12.09
CA PHE A 19 13.77 -13.20 12.31
C PHE A 19 14.02 -12.00 11.40
N TYR A 20 15.24 -11.47 11.38
CA TYR A 20 15.59 -10.33 10.53
C TYR A 20 15.45 -10.67 9.04
N ARG A 21 15.81 -11.89 8.65
CA ARG A 21 15.64 -12.37 7.27
C ARG A 21 14.17 -12.44 6.86
N GLN A 22 13.29 -12.91 7.76
CA GLN A 22 11.85 -12.95 7.50
C GLN A 22 11.24 -11.55 7.38
N VAL A 23 11.67 -10.60 8.21
CA VAL A 23 11.23 -9.19 8.11
C VAL A 23 11.68 -8.57 6.80
N LEU A 24 12.93 -8.83 6.37
CA LEU A 24 13.45 -8.38 5.09
C LEU A 24 12.63 -8.94 3.93
N TRP A 25 12.38 -10.26 3.93
CA TRP A 25 11.58 -10.90 2.90
C TRP A 25 10.14 -10.35 2.85
N THR A 26 9.52 -10.15 4.01
CA THR A 26 8.17 -9.56 4.11
C THR A 26 8.15 -8.15 3.52
N THR A 27 9.14 -7.33 3.84
CA THR A 27 9.25 -5.96 3.31
C THR A 27 9.45 -5.96 1.79
N CYS A 28 10.34 -6.82 1.28
CA CYS A 28 10.56 -6.98 -0.15
C CYS A 28 9.28 -7.44 -0.85
N ALA A 29 8.59 -8.46 -0.33
CA ALA A 29 7.35 -8.97 -0.89
C ALA A 29 6.26 -7.89 -0.93
N VAL A 30 6.09 -7.11 0.15
CA VAL A 30 5.16 -5.98 0.20
C VAL A 30 5.52 -4.94 -0.86
N SER A 31 6.79 -4.55 -0.95
CA SER A 31 7.23 -3.53 -1.92
C SER A 31 6.95 -3.96 -3.36
N VAL A 32 7.29 -5.21 -3.74
CA VAL A 32 7.06 -5.74 -5.08
C VAL A 32 5.56 -5.82 -5.38
N ALA A 33 4.76 -6.33 -4.43
CA ALA A 33 3.31 -6.39 -4.59
C ALA A 33 2.70 -5.00 -4.78
N THR A 34 3.06 -4.04 -3.93
CA THR A 34 2.60 -2.65 -4.04
C THR A 34 3.01 -2.02 -5.37
N THR A 35 4.27 -2.17 -5.81
CA THR A 35 4.72 -1.65 -7.10
C THR A 35 3.92 -2.26 -8.26
N ALA A 36 3.67 -3.57 -8.23
CA ALA A 36 2.87 -4.24 -9.26
C ALA A 36 1.45 -3.68 -9.30
N PHE A 37 0.77 -3.52 -8.16
CA PHE A 37 -0.58 -2.94 -8.11
C PHE A 37 -0.62 -1.48 -8.55
N CYS A 38 0.37 -0.68 -8.16
CA CYS A 38 0.49 0.70 -8.64
C CYS A 38 0.65 0.76 -10.16
N LEU A 39 1.58 -0.02 -10.73
CA LEU A 39 1.79 -0.07 -12.18
C LEU A 39 0.54 -0.52 -12.93
N LEU A 40 -0.13 -1.58 -12.45
CA LEU A 40 -1.36 -2.08 -13.06
C LEU A 40 -2.51 -1.08 -12.97
N GLY A 41 -2.57 -0.26 -11.91
CA GLY A 41 -3.59 0.77 -11.74
C GLY A 41 -3.30 2.05 -12.51
N SER A 42 -2.06 2.53 -12.49
CA SER A 42 -1.71 3.85 -13.02
C SER A 42 -1.35 3.83 -14.51
N LEU A 43 -0.74 2.77 -15.03
CA LEU A 43 -0.41 2.66 -16.45
C LEU A 43 -1.65 2.76 -17.36
N PRO A 44 -2.77 2.06 -17.09
CA PRO A 44 -3.97 2.23 -17.91
C PRO A 44 -4.48 3.66 -17.85
N VAL A 45 -4.51 4.27 -16.67
CA VAL A 45 -4.98 5.65 -16.47
C VAL A 45 -4.12 6.64 -17.24
N ALA A 46 -2.79 6.53 -17.14
CA ALA A 46 -1.84 7.37 -17.87
C ALA A 46 -1.96 7.19 -19.38
N TYR A 47 -2.12 5.94 -19.84
CA TYR A 47 -2.33 5.63 -21.25
C TYR A 47 -3.64 6.25 -21.77
N PHE A 48 -4.75 6.09 -21.07
CA PHE A 48 -6.03 6.73 -21.42
C PHE A 48 -5.94 8.26 -21.38
N LEU A 49 -5.22 8.82 -20.42
CA LEU A 49 -5.01 10.27 -20.33
C LEU A 49 -4.21 10.79 -21.53
N SER A 50 -3.17 10.08 -21.96
CA SER A 50 -2.34 10.48 -23.12
C SER A 50 -3.13 10.41 -24.43
N ARG A 51 -4.01 9.42 -24.59
CA ARG A 51 -4.67 9.10 -25.86
C ARG A 51 -6.10 9.63 -25.98
N SER A 52 -6.66 10.19 -24.91
CA SER A 52 -8.03 10.74 -24.94
C SER A 52 -8.10 12.03 -25.79
N GLY A 53 -9.09 12.10 -26.68
CA GLY A 53 -9.41 13.32 -27.43
C GLY A 53 -10.34 14.27 -26.66
N SER A 54 -11.03 13.78 -25.62
CA SER A 54 -11.98 14.58 -24.83
C SER A 54 -11.27 15.37 -23.73
N HIS A 55 -11.29 16.70 -23.85
CA HIS A 55 -10.77 17.61 -22.82
C HIS A 55 -11.46 17.46 -21.47
N LEU A 56 -12.76 17.13 -21.45
CA LEU A 56 -13.52 16.98 -20.23
C LEU A 56 -13.08 15.74 -19.44
N MET A 57 -12.86 14.61 -20.12
CA MET A 57 -12.38 13.39 -19.47
C MET A 57 -10.97 13.54 -18.91
N LYS A 58 -10.08 14.24 -19.62
CA LYS A 58 -8.74 14.59 -19.10
C LYS A 58 -8.82 15.38 -17.80
N ARG A 59 -9.66 16.42 -17.77
CA ARG A 59 -9.84 17.25 -16.57
C ARG A 59 -10.35 16.42 -15.39
N LEU A 60 -11.36 15.56 -15.60
CA LEU A 60 -11.88 14.71 -14.53
C LEU A 60 -10.83 13.72 -13.99
N LEU A 61 -10.07 13.08 -14.87
CA LEU A 61 -9.00 12.15 -14.46
C LEU A 61 -7.89 12.88 -13.67
N ILE A 62 -7.47 14.05 -14.13
CA ILE A 62 -6.48 14.86 -13.41
C ILE A 62 -7.02 15.26 -12.03
N ILE A 63 -8.27 15.70 -11.93
CA ILE A 63 -8.90 16.03 -10.64
C ILE A 63 -8.93 14.79 -9.73
N ALA A 64 -9.32 13.63 -10.25
CA ALA A 64 -9.37 12.39 -9.48
C ALA A 64 -7.98 11.96 -8.95
N ILE A 65 -6.90 12.27 -9.66
CA ILE A 65 -5.51 12.00 -9.24
C ILE A 65 -5.03 13.05 -8.23
N VAL A 66 -5.38 14.32 -8.43
CA VAL A 66 -4.91 15.43 -7.58
C VAL A 66 -5.66 15.50 -6.25
N LEU A 67 -6.96 15.23 -6.22
CA LEU A 67 -7.77 15.26 -4.99
C LEU A 67 -7.18 14.44 -3.84
N PRO A 68 -6.78 13.16 -4.01
CA PRO A 68 -6.18 12.40 -2.93
C PRO A 68 -4.85 13.00 -2.49
N LEU A 69 -4.06 13.62 -3.39
CA LEU A 69 -2.79 14.25 -3.05
C LEU A 69 -2.94 15.44 -2.10
N LEU A 70 -4.10 16.11 -2.08
CA LEU A 70 -4.40 17.20 -1.15
C LEU A 70 -4.59 16.71 0.29
N MET A 71 -4.93 15.44 0.47
CA MET A 71 -5.15 14.83 1.79
C MET A 71 -3.84 14.30 2.35
N GLY A 72 -3.53 14.63 3.60
CA GLY A 72 -2.36 14.11 4.29
C GLY A 72 -2.38 12.58 4.43
N ASN A 73 -1.20 11.95 4.37
CA ASN A 73 -1.06 10.49 4.41
C ASN A 73 -1.70 9.88 5.67
N VAL A 74 -1.58 10.57 6.82
CA VAL A 74 -2.16 10.13 8.11
C VAL A 74 -3.68 9.98 8.03
N VAL A 75 -4.36 10.93 7.37
CA VAL A 75 -5.82 10.89 7.21
C VAL A 75 -6.23 9.71 6.34
N ARG A 76 -5.51 9.47 5.23
CA ARG A 76 -5.76 8.33 4.35
C ARG A 76 -5.54 7.00 5.06
N THR A 77 -4.46 6.88 5.84
CA THR A 77 -4.22 5.66 6.63
C THR A 77 -5.29 5.44 7.70
N ALA A 78 -5.75 6.49 8.38
CA ALA A 78 -6.85 6.38 9.35
C ALA A 78 -8.16 5.94 8.68
N GLY A 79 -8.45 6.47 7.49
CA GLY A 79 -9.60 6.02 6.69
C GLY A 79 -9.56 4.52 6.37
N TRP A 80 -8.39 4.01 5.96
CA TRP A 80 -8.22 2.57 5.73
C TRP A 80 -8.34 1.75 7.01
N VAL A 81 -7.84 2.25 8.15
CA VAL A 81 -8.04 1.58 9.45
C VAL A 81 -9.52 1.42 9.75
N ILE A 82 -10.33 2.46 9.56
CA ILE A 82 -11.79 2.41 9.78
C ILE A 82 -12.48 1.46 8.79
N ILE A 83 -12.07 1.47 7.52
CA ILE A 83 -12.68 0.60 6.48
C ILE A 83 -12.37 -0.88 6.74
N LEU A 84 -11.14 -1.19 7.14
CA LEU A 84 -10.63 -2.55 7.32
C LEU A 84 -10.82 -3.09 8.74
N ASP A 85 -11.32 -2.25 9.65
CA ASP A 85 -11.65 -2.67 11.00
C ASP A 85 -12.66 -3.83 11.01
N ASN A 86 -12.68 -4.59 12.10
CA ASN A 86 -13.61 -5.70 12.27
C ASN A 86 -15.09 -5.27 12.27
N SER A 87 -15.38 -4.01 12.58
CA SER A 87 -16.72 -3.42 12.47
C SER A 87 -16.87 -2.50 11.25
N GLY A 88 -15.88 -2.50 10.35
CA GLY A 88 -15.79 -1.58 9.23
C GLY A 88 -16.76 -1.89 8.08
N VAL A 89 -16.88 -0.92 7.18
CA VAL A 89 -17.74 -0.97 5.99
C VAL A 89 -17.41 -2.17 5.11
N LEU A 90 -16.13 -2.55 5.01
CA LEU A 90 -15.71 -3.67 4.18
C LEU A 90 -16.26 -5.00 4.73
N LYS A 91 -16.21 -5.20 6.06
CA LYS A 91 -16.73 -6.43 6.70
C LYS A 91 -18.25 -6.49 6.59
N TYR A 92 -18.93 -5.35 6.76
CA TYR A 92 -20.37 -5.26 6.51
C TYR A 92 -20.72 -5.63 5.07
N ALA A 93 -20.05 -5.05 4.08
CA ALA A 93 -20.32 -5.30 2.67
C ALA A 93 -20.11 -6.77 2.25
N PHE A 94 -18.96 -7.38 2.60
CA PHE A 94 -18.69 -8.77 2.25
C PHE A 94 -19.44 -9.77 3.14
N GLY A 95 -19.87 -9.38 4.35
CA GLY A 95 -20.71 -10.19 5.22
C GLY A 95 -22.07 -10.50 4.61
N HIS A 96 -22.63 -9.59 3.81
CA HIS A 96 -23.89 -9.83 3.09
C HIS A 96 -23.80 -10.93 2.03
N PHE A 97 -22.59 -11.19 1.52
CA PHE A 97 -22.34 -12.22 0.51
C PHE A 97 -21.88 -13.55 1.13
N GLY A 98 -21.83 -13.66 2.47
CA GLY A 98 -21.36 -14.86 3.17
C GLY A 98 -19.88 -15.19 2.93
N LEU A 99 -19.10 -14.22 2.42
CA LEU A 99 -17.72 -14.42 1.95
C LEU A 99 -16.66 -14.16 3.04
N LEU A 100 -17.06 -13.83 4.28
CA LEU A 100 -16.11 -13.48 5.33
C LEU A 100 -16.03 -14.51 6.45
N THR A 101 -14.79 -14.92 6.72
CA THR A 101 -14.33 -15.56 7.95
C THR A 101 -14.18 -14.51 9.05
N ASP A 102 -14.28 -14.91 10.32
CA ASP A 102 -14.14 -14.01 11.50
C ASP A 102 -12.75 -13.38 11.71
N THR A 103 -11.87 -13.50 10.72
CA THR A 103 -10.48 -13.04 10.78
C THR A 103 -10.38 -11.53 10.58
N SER A 104 -9.57 -10.87 11.40
CA SER A 104 -9.25 -9.46 11.27
C SER A 104 -8.52 -9.18 9.95
N LEU A 105 -9.11 -8.34 9.11
CA LEU A 105 -8.47 -7.83 7.88
C LEU A 105 -7.42 -6.77 8.21
N LEU A 106 -7.70 -5.95 9.24
CA LEU A 106 -6.75 -5.01 9.81
C LEU A 106 -5.54 -5.75 10.39
N TYR A 107 -4.34 -5.17 10.24
CA TYR A 107 -3.03 -5.73 10.61
C TYR A 107 -2.51 -6.89 9.75
N THR A 108 -3.15 -7.17 8.61
CA THR A 108 -2.61 -8.12 7.63
C THR A 108 -1.66 -7.44 6.64
N THR A 109 -0.79 -8.23 6.01
CA THR A 109 0.05 -7.76 4.89
C THR A 109 -0.78 -7.19 3.75
N GLY A 110 -1.97 -7.75 3.50
CA GLY A 110 -2.91 -7.25 2.48
C GLY A 110 -3.42 -5.84 2.77
N ALA A 111 -3.74 -5.55 4.04
CA ALA A 111 -4.13 -4.21 4.47
C ALA A 111 -3.03 -3.18 4.23
N VAL A 112 -1.77 -3.55 4.52
CA VAL A 112 -0.60 -2.70 4.28
C VAL A 112 -0.43 -2.42 2.78
N VAL A 113 -0.50 -3.46 1.94
CA VAL A 113 -0.39 -3.33 0.48
C VAL A 113 -1.49 -2.44 -0.08
N ALA A 114 -2.74 -2.61 0.35
CA ALA A 114 -3.87 -1.79 -0.09
C ALA A 114 -3.70 -0.31 0.31
N GLY A 115 -3.32 -0.06 1.57
CA GLY A 115 -3.05 1.29 2.08
C GLY A 115 -1.92 1.97 1.30
N LEU A 116 -0.77 1.30 1.13
CA LEU A 116 0.35 1.84 0.36
C LEU A 116 -0.01 2.10 -1.10
N THR A 117 -0.72 1.18 -1.75
CA THR A 117 -1.16 1.35 -3.14
C THR A 117 -2.04 2.59 -3.27
N SER A 118 -3.01 2.80 -2.37
CA SER A 118 -3.88 3.99 -2.42
C SER A 118 -3.13 5.32 -2.25
N VAL A 119 -1.98 5.30 -1.58
CA VAL A 119 -1.14 6.48 -1.35
C VAL A 119 -0.20 6.72 -2.53
N LEU A 120 0.37 5.66 -3.08
CA LEU A 120 1.43 5.72 -4.09
C LEU A 120 0.92 5.70 -5.53
N LEU A 121 -0.28 5.16 -5.79
CA LEU A 121 -0.86 5.07 -7.13
C LEU A 121 -0.90 6.43 -7.86
N PRO A 122 -1.23 7.57 -7.23
CA PRO A 122 -1.20 8.88 -7.90
C PRO A 122 0.20 9.37 -8.30
N PHE A 123 1.26 8.80 -7.72
CA PHE A 123 2.65 9.20 -7.96
C PHE A 123 3.35 8.35 -9.05
N MET A 124 2.79 7.19 -9.40
CA MET A 124 3.34 6.29 -10.42
C MET A 124 2.78 6.62 -11.79
#